data_AF-A0A9R1AIX5-F1
#
_entry.id   AF-A0A9R1AIX5-F1
#
_cell.length_a   1.000
_cell.length_b   1.000
_cell.length_c   1.000
_cell.angle_alpha   90.00
_cell.angle_beta   90.00
_cell.angle_gamma   90.00
#
_symmetry.space_group_name_H-M   'P 1'
#
loop_
_entity.id
_entity.type
_entity.pdbx_description
1 polymer ?
#
loop_
_entity_poly.entity_id
_entity_poly.type
_entity_poly.pdbx_seq_one_letter_code
_entity_poly.pdbx_strand_id
1 'polypeptide(L)'
;MFPLLQTKDTLALSEELAEFEGYSSRLAALDYTVCVQSEVFVTTQGGNFPHFLMGHRRYLLGGNAKTIKPDKRKLVLSFDDPNIRSV
;
A
#
# COMPACT_ATOMS: atom_id res chain seq x y z
N MET A 1 16.29 4.49 -1.36
CA MET A 1 15.53 3.44 -2.12
C MET A 1 15.13 2.36 -1.12
N PHE A 2 14.01 1.66 -1.30
CA PHE A 2 13.47 0.71 -0.30
C PHE A 2 14.08 -0.69 -0.51
N PRO A 3 15.11 -1.11 0.25
CA PRO A 3 15.85 -2.35 -0.02
C PRO A 3 15.03 -3.63 0.26
N LEU A 4 13.95 -3.51 1.03
CA LEU A 4 13.05 -4.60 1.41
C LEU A 4 11.67 -4.45 0.74
N LEU A 5 11.62 -3.84 -0.44
CA LEU A 5 10.37 -3.73 -1.20
C LEU A 5 9.94 -5.12 -1.67
N GLN A 6 8.75 -5.52 -1.26
CA GLN A 6 8.13 -6.79 -1.65
C GLN A 6 6.79 -6.50 -2.33
N THR A 7 6.40 -7.36 -3.25
CA THR A 7 5.07 -7.38 -3.87
C THR A 7 4.39 -8.69 -3.52
N LYS A 8 3.10 -8.82 -3.83
CA LYS A 8 2.41 -10.11 -3.68
C LYS A 8 3.08 -11.23 -4.49
N ASP A 9 3.61 -10.91 -5.66
CA ASP A 9 4.33 -11.86 -6.54
C ASP A 9 5.66 -12.32 -5.94
N THR A 10 6.29 -11.53 -5.07
CA THR A 10 7.52 -11.93 -4.37
C THR A 10 7.27 -12.61 -3.03
N LEU A 11 6.07 -12.46 -2.45
CA LEU A 11 5.70 -13.02 -1.14
C LEU A 11 4.91 -14.33 -1.23
N ALA A 12 4.06 -14.50 -2.24
CA ALA A 12 3.20 -15.67 -2.40
C ALA A 12 3.75 -16.61 -3.49
N LEU A 13 3.45 -17.90 -3.34
CA LEU A 13 3.71 -18.90 -4.37
C LEU A 13 2.76 -18.68 -5.56
N SER A 14 3.20 -19.06 -6.76
CA SER A 14 2.35 -18.94 -7.96
C SER A 14 1.03 -19.72 -7.84
N GLU A 15 1.06 -20.87 -7.17
CA GLU A 15 -0.13 -21.68 -6.89
C GLU A 15 -1.12 -21.00 -5.92
N GLU A 16 -0.63 -20.21 -4.95
CA GLU A 16 -1.48 -19.44 -4.05
C GLU A 16 -2.14 -18.26 -4.78
N LEU A 17 -1.45 -17.64 -5.74
CA LEU A 17 -1.98 -16.54 -6.54
C LEU A 17 -2.92 -17.00 -7.66
N ALA A 18 -2.78 -18.24 -8.14
CA ALA A 18 -3.56 -18.79 -9.24
C ALA A 18 -5.08 -18.72 -9.00
N GLU A 19 -5.53 -18.88 -7.75
CA GLU A 19 -6.96 -18.79 -7.38
C GLU A 19 -7.56 -17.39 -7.57
N PHE A 20 -6.71 -16.36 -7.64
CA PHE A 20 -7.09 -14.96 -7.76
C PHE A 20 -6.89 -14.41 -9.19
N GLU A 21 -6.20 -15.16 -10.06
CA GLU A 21 -5.97 -14.77 -11.45
C GLU A 21 -7.30 -14.58 -12.20
N GLY A 22 -7.37 -13.52 -13.02
CA GLY A 22 -8.60 -13.15 -13.74
C GLY A 22 -9.70 -12.50 -12.88
N TYR A 23 -9.54 -12.45 -11.55
CA TYR A 23 -10.54 -11.89 -10.63
C TYR A 23 -10.02 -10.64 -9.90
N SER A 24 -10.06 -9.49 -10.57
CA SER A 24 -9.53 -8.22 -10.05
C SER A 24 -10.04 -7.86 -8.65
N SER A 25 -11.32 -8.08 -8.34
CA SER A 25 -11.87 -7.77 -7.01
C SER A 25 -11.33 -8.68 -5.90
N ARG A 26 -11.06 -9.95 -6.21
CA ARG A 26 -10.49 -10.89 -5.24
C ARG A 26 -9.02 -10.59 -4.99
N LEU A 27 -8.30 -10.27 -6.07
CA LEU A 27 -6.92 -9.83 -5.98
C LEU A 27 -6.79 -8.52 -5.17
N ALA A 28 -7.72 -7.58 -5.34
CA ALA A 28 -7.79 -6.37 -4.52
C ALA A 28 -8.13 -6.66 -3.04
N ALA A 29 -8.87 -7.72 -2.75
CA ALA A 29 -9.16 -8.14 -1.37
C ALA A 29 -7.89 -8.65 -0.64
N LEU A 30 -6.96 -9.26 -1.38
CA LEU A 30 -5.64 -9.62 -0.84
C LEU A 30 -4.84 -8.36 -0.46
N ASP A 31 -4.74 -7.40 -1.37
CA ASP A 31 -4.09 -6.11 -1.11
C ASP A 31 -4.73 -5.40 0.09
N TYR A 32 -6.06 -5.46 0.22
CA TYR A 32 -6.82 -4.88 1.32
C TYR A 32 -6.46 -5.52 2.66
N THR A 33 -6.43 -6.86 2.74
CA THR A 33 -6.15 -7.60 3.98
C THR A 33 -4.77 -7.27 4.53
N VAL A 34 -3.75 -7.28 3.67
CA VAL A 34 -2.37 -6.92 4.06
C VAL A 34 -2.32 -5.47 4.54
N CYS A 35 -2.99 -4.55 3.84
CA CYS A 35 -3.03 -3.14 4.24
C CYS A 35 -3.83 -2.89 5.53
N VAL A 36 -4.81 -3.72 5.89
CA VAL A 36 -5.53 -3.59 7.17
C VAL A 36 -4.59 -3.91 8.33
N GLN A 37 -3.79 -4.97 8.20
CA GLN A 37 -2.91 -5.46 9.26
C GLN A 37 -1.57 -4.71 9.34
N SER A 38 -1.24 -3.88 8.36
CA SER A 38 0.04 -3.17 8.34
C SER A 38 0.15 -2.12 9.45
N GLU A 39 1.34 -1.93 10.02
CA GLU A 39 1.57 -0.88 11.01
C GLU A 39 1.40 0.52 10.40
N VAL A 40 1.85 0.67 9.15
CA VAL A 40 1.76 1.91 8.37
C VAL A 40 1.15 1.63 7.01
N PHE A 41 0.21 2.49 6.59
CA PHE A 41 -0.38 2.46 5.26
C PHE A 41 -0.07 3.76 4.52
N VAL A 42 0.34 3.68 3.24
CA VAL A 42 0.62 4.85 2.39
C VAL A 42 -0.32 4.85 1.20
N THR A 43 -1.09 5.92 1.00
CA THR A 43 -2.06 6.00 -0.09
C THR A 43 -1.40 6.47 -1.39
N THR A 44 -1.71 5.85 -2.53
CA THR A 44 -1.23 6.30 -3.85
C THR A 44 -2.21 7.27 -4.51
N GLN A 45 -3.50 6.95 -4.56
CA GLN A 45 -4.56 7.77 -5.16
C GLN A 45 -5.76 7.88 -4.22
N GLY A 46 -6.62 8.88 -4.46
CA GLY A 46 -7.95 8.89 -3.83
C GLY A 46 -8.84 7.81 -4.44
N GLY A 47 -9.90 7.42 -3.74
CA GLY A 47 -10.86 6.43 -4.23
C GLY A 47 -11.45 5.60 -3.11
N ASN A 48 -12.29 4.64 -3.49
CA ASN A 48 -13.04 3.80 -2.55
C ASN A 48 -12.10 2.93 -1.69
N PHE A 49 -11.08 2.33 -2.29
CA PHE A 49 -10.15 1.44 -1.59
C PHE A 49 -9.51 2.10 -0.35
N PRO A 50 -8.74 3.20 -0.47
CA PRO A 50 -8.13 3.83 0.71
C PRO A 50 -9.19 4.41 1.66
N HIS A 51 -10.35 4.85 1.16
CA HIS A 51 -11.41 5.38 2.01
C HIS A 51 -11.98 4.31 2.96
N PHE A 52 -12.38 3.16 2.43
CA PHE A 52 -12.86 2.03 3.24
C PHE A 52 -11.77 1.48 4.16
N LEU A 53 -10.55 1.37 3.65
CA LEU A 53 -9.41 0.83 4.39
C LEU A 53 -9.05 1.71 5.60
N MET A 54 -9.03 3.03 5.45
CA MET A 54 -8.74 3.96 6.55
C MET A 54 -9.76 3.84 7.68
N GLY A 55 -11.05 3.76 7.36
CA GLY A 55 -12.11 3.56 8.35
C GLY A 55 -11.96 2.23 9.08
N HIS A 56 -11.71 1.15 8.34
CA HIS A 56 -11.55 -0.19 8.90
C HIS A 56 -10.31 -0.28 9.82
N ARG A 57 -9.17 0.26 9.37
CA ARG A 57 -7.94 0.36 10.18
C ARG A 57 -8.18 1.14 11.47
N ARG A 58 -8.86 2.29 11.39
CA ARG A 58 -9.21 3.11 12.58
C ARG A 58 -10.07 2.32 13.56
N TYR A 59 -11.06 1.57 13.07
CA TYR A 59 -11.96 0.76 13.90
C TYR A 59 -11.21 -0.39 14.60
N LEU A 60 -10.44 -1.20 13.86
CA LEU A 60 -9.77 -2.38 14.41
C LEU A 60 -8.60 -2.03 15.34
N LEU A 61 -7.82 -0.99 15.02
CA LEU A 61 -6.57 -0.66 15.72
C LEU A 61 -6.76 0.40 16.82
N GLY A 62 -7.96 0.50 17.41
CA GLY A 62 -8.25 1.39 18.54
C GLY A 62 -8.02 2.87 18.23
N GLY A 63 -8.14 3.25 16.96
CA GLY A 63 -7.90 4.59 16.47
C GLY A 63 -6.45 4.92 16.09
N ASN A 64 -5.45 4.13 16.49
CA ASN A 64 -4.03 4.52 16.34
C ASN A 64 -3.38 4.06 15.02
N ALA A 65 -4.17 3.72 14.01
CA ALA A 65 -3.66 3.26 12.72
C ALA A 65 -2.93 4.38 11.95
N LYS A 66 -1.62 4.23 11.75
CA LYS A 66 -0.84 5.21 10.98
C LYS A 66 -1.20 5.11 9.49
N THR A 67 -1.63 6.23 8.91
CA THR A 67 -1.90 6.40 7.48
C THR A 67 -1.18 7.63 6.96
N ILE A 68 -0.43 7.49 5.87
CA ILE A 68 0.32 8.55 5.22
C ILE A 68 -0.33 8.85 3.88
N LYS A 69 -0.78 10.09 3.70
CA LYS A 69 -1.22 10.62 2.41
C LYS A 69 -0.13 11.56 1.89
N PRO A 70 0.74 11.09 0.98
CA PRO A 70 1.85 11.92 0.52
C PRO A 70 1.37 13.12 -0.31
N ASP A 71 2.08 14.24 -0.18
CA ASP A 71 1.96 15.37 -1.09
C ASP A 71 2.65 15.03 -2.41
N LYS A 72 1.83 14.72 -3.42
CA LYS A 72 2.31 14.29 -4.73
C LYS A 72 3.14 15.36 -5.43
N ARG A 73 2.80 16.64 -5.26
CA ARG A 73 3.54 17.73 -5.92
C ARG A 73 4.94 17.83 -5.36
N LYS A 74 5.07 17.70 -4.04
CA LYS A 74 6.39 17.68 -3.38
C LYS A 74 7.17 16.43 -3.74
N LEU A 75 6.53 15.25 -3.78
CA LEU A 75 7.21 14.02 -4.19
C LEU A 75 7.79 14.11 -5.60
N VAL A 76 7.07 14.69 -6.56
CA VAL A 76 7.59 14.89 -7.93
C VAL A 76 8.86 15.73 -7.90
N LEU A 77 8.82 16.90 -7.24
CA LEU A 77 10.01 17.76 -7.11
C LEU A 77 11.18 17.05 -6.43
N SER A 78 10.91 16.23 -5.41
CA SER A 78 11.94 15.45 -4.73
C SER A 78 12.54 14.37 -5.63
N PHE A 79 11.72 13.65 -6.41
CA PHE A 79 12.22 12.62 -7.32
C PHE A 79 12.97 13.18 -8.52
N ASP A 80 12.69 14.41 -8.93
CA ASP A 80 13.41 15.12 -9.99
C ASP A 80 14.75 15.70 -9.52
N ASP A 81 15.02 15.76 -8.20
CA ASP A 81 16.30 16.25 -7.66
C ASP A 81 17.42 15.21 -7.84
N PRO A 82 18.46 15.50 -8.65
CA PRO A 82 19.58 14.57 -8.86
C PRO A 82 20.40 14.29 -7.59
N ASN A 83 20.26 15.13 -6.55
CA ASN A 83 21.00 15.01 -5.29
C ASN A 83 20.26 14.26 -4.19
N ILE A 84 19.03 13.76 -4.43
CA ILE A 84 18.20 13.07 -3.43
C ILE A 84 18.88 11.86 -2.76
N ARG A 85 19.95 11.32 -3.35
CA ARG A 85 20.69 10.14 -2.85
C ARG A 85 22.01 10.47 -2.13
N SER A 86 22.34 11.74 -1.91
CA SER A 86 23.65 12.17 -1.39
C SER A 86 23.82 12.04 0.13
N VAL A 87 23.22 11.02 0.76
CA VAL A 87 23.41 10.69 2.18
C VAL A 87 23.98 9.28 2.31
#